data_AF-A0A348NPN1-F1
#
_entry.id   AF-A0A348NPN1-F1
#
_cell.length_a   1.000
_cell.length_b   1.000
_cell.length_c   1.000
_cell.angle_alpha   90.00
_cell.angle_beta   90.00
_cell.angle_gamma   90.00
#
_symmetry.space_group_name_H-M   'P 1'
#
loop_
_entity.id
_entity.type
_entity.pdbx_description
1 polymer ?
#
loop_
_entity_poly.entity_id
_entity_poly.type
_entity_poly.pdbx_seq_one_letter_code
_entity_poly.pdbx_strand_id
1 'polypeptide(L)' 'AWSKASQISARATELVKDITSAHACMIIGYNKATGEIAVSDSWGPAYNERWISVEQAEQVSQGSIYLVSF' A
#
# COMPACT_ATOMS: atom_id res chain seq x y z
N ALA A 1 14.51 12.59 -1.44
CA ALA A 1 13.07 12.77 -1.17
C ALA A 1 12.27 12.22 -2.35
N TRP A 2 11.11 11.62 -2.10
CA TRP A 2 10.23 11.11 -3.17
C TRP A 2 9.68 12.28 -4.00
N SER A 3 9.91 12.28 -5.32
CA SER A 3 9.54 13.42 -6.17
C SER A 3 8.03 13.49 -6.41
N LYS A 4 7.49 14.70 -6.59
CA LYS A 4 6.06 14.89 -6.94
C LYS A 4 5.68 14.15 -8.23
N ALA A 5 6.54 14.15 -9.24
CA ALA A 5 6.28 13.43 -10.49
C ALA A 5 6.19 11.91 -10.26
N SER A 6 7.07 11.35 -9.42
CA SER A 6 7.02 9.93 -9.05
C SER A 6 5.76 9.58 -8.26
N GLN A 7 5.26 10.47 -7.39
CA GLN A 7 4.01 10.27 -6.67
C GLN A 7 2.81 10.28 -7.62
N ILE A 8 2.76 11.24 -8.56
CA ILE A 8 1.69 11.32 -9.56
C ILE A 8 1.68 10.04 -10.42
N SER A 9 2.83 9.63 -10.93
CA SER A 9 2.95 8.40 -11.72
C SER A 9 2.54 7.16 -10.91
N ALA A 10 2.98 7.06 -9.66
CA ALA A 10 2.63 5.93 -8.79
C ALA A 10 1.11 5.85 -8.58
N ARG A 11 0.45 6.98 -8.30
CA ARG A 11 -1.02 7.05 -8.12
C ARG A 11 -1.82 6.77 -9.39
N ALA A 12 -1.25 7.07 -10.56
CA ALA A 12 -1.88 6.80 -11.85
C ALA A 12 -1.68 5.36 -12.35
N THR A 13 -0.89 4.56 -11.64
CA THR A 13 -0.61 3.18 -12.05
C THR A 13 -1.79 2.27 -11.71
N GLU A 14 -2.36 1.60 -12.70
CA GLU A 14 -3.31 0.51 -12.46
C GLU A 14 -2.54 -0.76 -12.06
N LEU A 15 -2.95 -1.36 -10.95
CA LEU A 15 -2.39 -2.59 -10.43
C LEU A 15 -3.23 -3.78 -10.89
N VAL A 16 -2.55 -4.87 -11.24
CA VAL A 16 -3.19 -6.13 -11.63
C VAL A 16 -3.04 -7.14 -10.50
N LYS A 17 -4.16 -7.69 -10.06
CA LYS A 17 -4.16 -8.77 -9.06
C LYS A 17 -3.58 -10.05 -9.63
N ASP A 18 -2.52 -10.54 -9.01
CA ASP A 18 -1.99 -11.89 -9.24
C ASP A 18 -2.45 -12.78 -8.09
N ILE A 19 -3.17 -13.86 -8.40
CA ILE A 19 -3.66 -14.81 -7.38
C ILE A 19 -2.61 -15.82 -6.95
N THR A 20 -1.49 -15.91 -7.68
CA THR A 20 -0.38 -16.82 -7.41
C THR A 20 0.76 -16.16 -6.63
N SER A 21 0.69 -14.84 -6.46
CA SER A 21 1.67 -14.02 -5.73
C SER A 21 0.97 -13.15 -4.70
N ALA A 22 1.51 -13.11 -3.49
CA ALA A 22 0.93 -12.35 -2.38
C ALA A 22 2.02 -11.79 -1.48
N HIS A 23 1.80 -10.58 -0.96
CA HIS A 23 2.59 -10.05 0.14
C HIS A 23 1.65 -9.44 1.18
N ALA A 24 1.84 -9.82 2.45
CA ALA A 24 1.13 -9.22 3.56
C ALA A 24 1.90 -8.01 4.06
N CYS A 25 1.32 -6.82 3.89
CA CYS A 25 1.85 -5.58 4.45
C CYS A 25 1.05 -5.18 5.70
N MET A 26 1.73 -4.59 6.68
CA MET A 26 1.06 -4.06 7.86
C MET A 26 0.53 -2.66 7.54
N ILE A 27 -0.77 -2.43 7.72
CA ILE A 27 -1.34 -1.07 7.65
C ILE A 27 -0.93 -0.33 8.92
N ILE A 28 -0.24 0.80 8.75
CA ILE A 28 0.31 1.61 9.86
C ILE A 28 -0.31 3.01 9.96
N GLY A 29 -1.14 3.40 8.98
CA GLY A 29 -1.81 4.70 9.01
C GLY A 29 -2.78 4.92 7.86
N TYR A 30 -3.53 6.01 7.96
CA TYR A 30 -4.47 6.47 6.94
C TYR A 30 -4.46 8.00 6.87
N ASN A 31 -4.28 8.53 5.66
CA ASN A 31 -4.35 9.96 5.39
C ASN A 31 -5.74 10.34 4.85
N LYS A 32 -6.55 10.98 5.70
CA LYS A 32 -7.92 11.42 5.35
C LYS A 32 -7.96 12.47 4.25
N ALA A 33 -6.91 13.29 4.09
CA ALA A 33 -6.91 14.36 3.10
C ALA A 33 -6.64 13.85 1.68
N THR A 34 -5.87 12.77 1.55
CA THR A 34 -5.49 12.18 0.25
C THR A 34 -6.16 10.85 -0.05
N GLY A 35 -6.80 10.21 0.94
CA GLY A 35 -7.40 8.88 0.77
C GLY A 35 -6.36 7.77 0.60
N GLU A 36 -5.17 7.94 1.18
CA GLU A 36 -4.07 6.97 1.08
C GLU A 36 -3.89 6.19 2.38
N ILE A 37 -3.54 4.91 2.25
CA ILE A 37 -3.10 4.07 3.36
C ILE A 37 -1.56 4.04 3.40
N ALA A 38 -1.02 4.11 4.61
CA ALA A 38 0.40 3.86 4.85
C ALA A 38 0.58 2.39 5.22
N VAL A 39 1.51 1.72 4.55
CA VAL A 39 1.89 0.33 4.84
C VAL A 39 3.37 0.22 5.18
N SER A 40 3.69 -0.65 6.13
CA SER A 40 5.04 -1.14 6.37
C SER A 40 5.20 -2.50 5.70
N ASP A 41 6.28 -2.64 4.94
CA ASP A 41 6.62 -3.84 4.19
C ASP A 41 7.89 -4.48 4.80
N SER A 42 7.92 -5.81 4.81
CA SER A 42 8.96 -6.61 5.48
C SER A 42 10.23 -6.81 4.64
N TRP A 43 10.34 -6.18 3.46
CA TRP A 43 11.53 -6.22 2.60
C TRP A 43 12.72 -5.37 3.08
N GLY A 44 12.61 -4.76 4.26
CA GLY A 44 13.73 -4.11 4.96
C GLY A 44 13.61 -2.57 5.04
N PRO A 45 14.65 -1.89 5.54
CA PRO A 45 14.56 -0.50 5.99
C PRO A 45 14.08 0.52 4.94
N ALA A 46 14.33 0.26 3.65
CA ALA A 46 13.87 1.12 2.55
C ALA A 46 12.36 1.03 2.28
N TYR A 47 11.66 0.10 2.96
CA TYR A 47 10.26 -0.25 2.75
C TYR A 47 9.42 -0.07 4.03
N ASN A 48 9.98 0.57 5.05
CA ASN A 48 9.33 0.83 6.34
C ASN A 48 8.02 1.63 6.21
N GLU A 49 7.92 2.50 5.20
CA GLU A 49 6.70 3.25 4.93
C GLU A 49 6.49 3.42 3.42
N ARG A 50 5.32 3.00 2.95
CA ARG A 50 4.83 3.22 1.59
C ARG A 50 3.40 3.72 1.63
N TRP A 51 3.09 4.65 0.74
CA TRP A 51 1.75 5.20 0.59
C TRP A 51 1.14 4.71 -0.72
N ILE A 52 -0.10 4.26 -0.65
CA ILE A 52 -0.90 3.77 -1.78
C ILE A 52 -2.33 4.28 -1.62
N SER A 53 -3.02 4.63 -2.71
CA SER A 53 -4.43 5.02 -2.60
C SER A 53 -5.29 3.83 -2.19
N VAL A 54 -6.42 4.09 -1.53
CA VAL A 54 -7.38 3.02 -1.18
C VAL A 54 -7.86 2.26 -2.43
N GLU A 55 -8.06 2.96 -3.55
CA GLU A 55 -8.49 2.34 -4.81
C GLU A 55 -7.45 1.36 -5.34
N GLN A 56 -6.16 1.74 -5.32
CA GLN A 56 -5.08 0.87 -5.75
C GLN A 56 -4.89 -0.32 -4.79
N ALA A 57 -5.02 -0.10 -3.49
CA ALA A 57 -4.97 -1.18 -2.51
C ALA A 57 -6.09 -2.21 -2.74
N GLU A 58 -7.29 -1.75 -3.09
CA GLU A 58 -8.43 -2.62 -3.40
C GLU A 58 -8.19 -3.45 -4.67
N GLN A 59 -7.55 -2.90 -5.70
CA GLN A 59 -7.23 -3.62 -6.95
C GLN A 59 -6.44 -4.91 -6.70
N VAL A 60 -5.56 -4.92 -5.70
CA VAL A 60 -4.71 -6.08 -5.37
C VAL A 60 -5.13 -6.80 -4.08
N SER A 61 -6.18 -6.34 -3.42
CA SER A 61 -6.68 -6.90 -2.16
C SER A 61 -7.12 -8.35 -2.34
N GLN A 62 -6.75 -9.21 -1.40
CA GLN A 62 -7.27 -10.58 -1.31
C GLN A 62 -8.58 -10.67 -0.51
N GLY A 63 -9.17 -9.53 -0.12
CA GLY A 63 -10.42 -9.48 0.63
C GLY A 63 -10.32 -10.02 2.06
N SER A 64 -9.10 -10.13 2.59
CA SER A 64 -8.83 -10.63 3.94
C SER A 64 -7.89 -9.68 4.66
N ILE A 65 -8.13 -9.46 5.95
CA ILE A 65 -7.26 -8.68 6.84
C ILE A 65 -7.02 -9.49 8.12
N TYR A 66 -5.80 -9.40 8.64
CA TYR A 66 -5.44 -10.00 9.91
C TYR A 66 -5.31 -8.90 10.97
N LEU A 67 -5.87 -9.13 12.15
CA LEU A 67 -5.77 -8.22 13.28
C LEU A 67 -4.76 -8.77 14.28
N VAL A 68 -3.76 -7.95 14.63
CA VAL A 68 -2.85 -8.25 15.75
C VAL A 68 -3.44 -7.60 17.00
N SER A 69 -3.75 -8.41 18.02
CA SER A 69 -4.26 -7.96 19.32
C SER A 69 -3.43 -8.56 20.46
N PHE A 70 -3.41 -7.87 21.61
CA PHE A 70 -2.68 -8.27 22.83
C PHE A 70 -3.62 -8.33 24.03
#